data_AF-A0A7C8ZAI7-F1
#
_entry.id   AF-A0A7C8ZAI7-F1
#
_cell.length_a   1.000
_cell.length_b   1.000
_cell.length_c   1.000
_cell.angle_alpha   90.00
_cell.angle_beta   90.00
_cell.angle_gamma   90.00
#
_symmetry.space_group_name_H-M   'P 1'
#
loop_
_entity.id
_entity.type
_entity.pdbx_description
1 polymer ?
#
loop_
_entity_poly.entity_id
_entity_poly.type
_entity_poly.pdbx_seq_one_letter_code
_entity_poly.pdbx_strand_id
1 'polypeptide(L)'
;DEKDKYDKIITLAFNNDKTFQNALNSSFEYFINLNSRSPEYISLFVDDKLRKGLKGVSEEDVEVVLDKVMMLFRFLQEKDVFEKYYKQHLAKRLLSGKTVSDDAERSLIVKLKTECG
;
A
#
# COMPACT_ATOMS: atom_id res chain seq x y z
N ASP A 1 4.84 9.14 4.83
CA ASP A 1 5.06 10.50 5.35
C ASP A 1 4.31 10.77 6.64
N GLU A 2 2.98 10.82 6.68
CA GLU A 2 2.26 11.05 7.95
C GLU A 2 2.41 9.89 8.96
N LYS A 3 2.20 8.63 8.54
CA LYS A 3 2.41 7.47 9.43
C LYS A 3 3.86 7.39 9.93
N ASP A 4 4.82 7.55 9.02
CA ASP A 4 6.25 7.56 9.33
C ASP A 4 6.62 8.64 10.36
N LYS A 5 5.99 9.82 10.29
CA LYS A 5 6.19 10.92 11.25
C LYS A 5 5.74 10.51 12.65
N TYR A 6 4.54 9.96 12.79
CA TYR A 6 4.04 9.53 14.11
C TYR A 6 4.80 8.31 14.64
N ASP A 7 5.19 7.37 13.78
CA ASP A 7 6.04 6.24 14.17
C ASP A 7 7.39 6.70 14.72
N LYS A 8 8.03 7.70 14.09
CA LYS A 8 9.25 8.31 14.60
C LYS A 8 9.05 8.96 15.96
N ILE A 9 7.94 9.68 16.15
CA ILE A 9 7.61 10.31 17.44
C ILE A 9 7.47 9.23 18.53
N ILE A 10 6.70 8.17 18.26
CA ILE A 10 6.51 7.07 19.21
C ILE A 10 7.83 6.38 19.53
N THR A 11 8.65 6.14 18.51
CA THR A 11 9.97 5.49 18.68
C THR A 11 10.91 6.34 19.54
N LEU A 12 11.03 7.63 19.25
CA LEU A 12 12.03 8.51 19.89
C LEU A 12 11.57 9.09 21.23
N ALA A 13 10.31 9.54 21.32
CA ALA A 13 9.80 10.24 22.50
C ALA A 13 9.13 9.30 23.51
N PHE A 14 8.62 8.16 23.05
CA PHE A 14 7.87 7.21 23.87
C PHE A 14 8.57 5.84 23.95
N ASN A 15 9.86 5.76 23.59
CA ASN A 15 10.68 4.54 23.65
C ASN A 15 10.00 3.32 22.98
N ASN A 16 9.35 3.56 21.86
CA ASN A 16 8.59 2.56 21.10
C ASN A 16 7.51 1.84 21.94
N ASP A 17 6.83 2.56 22.83
CA ASP A 17 5.77 2.03 23.67
C ASP A 17 4.61 1.44 22.82
N LYS A 18 4.26 0.19 23.12
CA LYS A 18 3.26 -0.58 22.36
C LYS A 18 1.85 -0.02 22.48
N THR A 19 1.51 0.63 23.60
CA THR A 19 0.19 1.25 23.79
C THR A 19 0.00 2.37 22.79
N PHE A 20 1.01 3.23 22.62
CA PHE A 20 0.98 4.30 21.63
C PHE A 20 0.98 3.77 20.20
N GLN A 21 1.78 2.73 19.91
CA GLN A 21 1.77 2.08 18.59
C GLN A 21 0.39 1.51 18.24
N ASN A 22 -0.25 0.81 19.19
CA ASN A 22 -1.57 0.25 18.99
C ASN A 22 -2.63 1.35 18.78
N ALA A 23 -2.60 2.40 19.60
CA ALA A 23 -3.51 3.54 19.45
C ALA A 23 -3.35 4.22 18.07
N LEU A 24 -2.12 4.37 17.58
CA LEU A 24 -1.85 4.92 16.26
C LEU A 24 -2.41 4.01 15.16
N ASN A 25 -2.14 2.71 15.22
CA ASN A 25 -2.61 1.75 14.23
C ASN A 25 -4.15 1.68 14.21
N SER A 26 -4.82 1.64 15.37
CA SER A 26 -6.28 1.68 15.45
C SER A 26 -6.86 2.99 14.91
N SER A 27 -6.17 4.11 15.10
CA SER A 27 -6.59 5.39 14.53
C SER A 27 -6.52 5.37 13.00
N PHE A 28 -5.42 4.84 12.44
CA PHE A 28 -5.26 4.67 10.98
C PHE A 28 -6.29 3.74 10.38
N GLU A 29 -6.54 2.59 11.01
CA GLU A 29 -7.61 1.69 10.60
C GLU A 29 -8.96 2.39 10.64
N TYR A 30 -9.28 3.12 11.71
CA TYR A 30 -10.55 3.82 11.83
C TYR A 30 -10.76 4.84 10.70
N PHE A 31 -9.85 5.80 10.52
CA PHE A 31 -10.10 6.89 9.59
C PHE A 31 -9.96 6.47 8.12
N ILE A 32 -9.10 5.49 7.79
CA ILE A 32 -8.98 5.00 6.41
C ILE A 32 -10.33 4.42 5.96
N ASN A 33 -11.02 3.70 6.84
CA ASN A 33 -12.30 3.07 6.54
C ASN A 33 -13.52 4.01 6.66
N LEU A 34 -13.34 5.27 7.11
CA LEU A 34 -14.41 6.28 7.03
C LEU A 34 -14.78 6.65 5.59
N ASN A 35 -13.86 6.43 4.65
CA ASN A 35 -14.10 6.64 3.22
C ASN A 35 -14.23 5.29 2.51
N SER A 36 -15.44 4.97 2.03
CA SER A 36 -15.71 3.75 1.27
C SER A 36 -14.95 3.67 -0.06
N ARG A 37 -14.36 4.77 -0.55
CA ARG A 37 -13.50 4.77 -1.74
C ARG A 37 -12.02 4.54 -1.46
N SER A 38 -11.61 4.40 -0.20
CA SER A 38 -10.22 4.11 0.16
C SER A 38 -9.64 2.89 -0.56
N PRO A 39 -10.35 1.74 -0.70
CA PRO A 39 -9.87 0.61 -1.49
C PRO A 39 -9.55 0.96 -2.95
N GLU A 40 -10.43 1.73 -3.60
CA GLU A 40 -10.25 2.18 -4.98
C GLU A 40 -9.04 3.12 -5.10
N TYR A 41 -8.92 4.10 -4.21
CA TYR A 41 -7.85 5.09 -4.25
C TYR A 41 -6.47 4.47 -4.03
N ILE A 42 -6.35 3.49 -3.11
CA ILE A 42 -5.09 2.76 -2.92
C ILE A 42 -4.76 1.95 -4.19
N SER A 43 -5.75 1.30 -4.81
CA SER A 43 -5.56 0.57 -6.06
C SER A 43 -5.13 1.46 -7.23
N LEU A 44 -5.71 2.66 -7.34
CA LEU A 44 -5.34 3.67 -8.35
C LEU A 44 -3.93 4.20 -8.13
N PHE A 45 -3.54 4.43 -6.87
CA PHE A 45 -2.17 4.85 -6.54
C PHE A 45 -1.15 3.80 -6.98
N VAL A 46 -1.41 2.52 -6.69
CA VAL A 46 -0.59 1.40 -7.16
C VAL A 46 -0.49 1.37 -8.69
N ASP A 47 -1.63 1.50 -9.37
CA ASP A 47 -1.68 1.52 -10.84
C ASP A 47 -0.86 2.67 -11.45
N ASP A 48 -0.94 3.88 -10.88
CA ASP A 48 -0.14 5.02 -11.33
C ASP A 48 1.37 4.80 -11.13
N LYS A 49 1.76 4.28 -9.95
CA LYS A 49 3.16 3.95 -9.67
C LYS A 49 3.70 2.92 -10.65
N LEU A 50 3.00 1.82 -10.87
CA LEU A 50 3.45 0.73 -11.76
C LEU A 50 3.41 1.11 -13.25
N ARG A 51 2.63 2.13 -13.66
CA ARG A 51 2.58 2.61 -15.06
C ARG A 51 3.62 3.67 -15.41
N LYS A 52 3.92 4.58 -14.49
CA LYS A 52 4.73 5.78 -14.78
C LYS A 52 5.69 6.14 -13.66
N GLY A 53 5.26 5.96 -12.42
CA GLY A 53 5.94 6.47 -11.23
C GLY A 53 7.27 5.80 -10.89
N LEU A 54 7.64 4.69 -11.53
CA LEU A 54 8.90 3.97 -11.27
C LEU A 54 9.99 4.24 -12.32
N LYS A 55 9.72 5.06 -13.35
CA LYS A 55 10.70 5.30 -14.41
C LYS A 55 11.88 6.12 -13.87
N GLY A 56 13.05 5.51 -13.75
CA GLY A 56 14.26 6.13 -13.20
C GLY A 56 14.34 6.13 -11.67
N VAL A 57 13.46 5.38 -11.00
CA VAL A 57 13.51 5.10 -9.56
C VAL A 57 14.30 3.81 -9.35
N SER A 58 15.09 3.70 -8.28
CA SER A 58 15.83 2.47 -8.00
C SER A 58 14.89 1.34 -7.57
N GLU A 59 15.33 0.09 -7.72
CA GLU A 59 14.54 -1.07 -7.29
C GLU A 59 14.26 -1.05 -5.78
N GLU A 60 15.19 -0.55 -4.97
CA GLU A 60 14.98 -0.41 -3.52
C GLU A 60 13.87 0.59 -3.19
N ASP A 61 13.84 1.73 -3.86
CA ASP A 61 12.80 2.74 -3.66
C ASP A 61 11.43 2.23 -4.12
N VAL A 62 11.39 1.40 -5.16
CA VAL A 62 10.16 0.72 -5.60
C VAL A 62 9.63 -0.18 -4.47
N GLU A 63 10.49 -1.01 -3.87
CA GLU A 63 10.10 -1.90 -2.78
C GLU A 63 9.58 -1.13 -1.56
N VAL A 64 10.22 -0.01 -1.20
CA VAL A 64 9.73 0.86 -0.12
C VAL A 64 8.32 1.38 -0.41
N VAL A 65 8.03 1.74 -1.67
CA VAL A 65 6.66 2.17 -2.06
C VAL A 65 5.68 1.00 -1.95
N LEU A 66 6.05 -0.20 -2.41
CA LEU A 66 5.20 -1.39 -2.30
C LEU A 66 4.90 -1.75 -0.84
N ASP A 67 5.89 -1.64 0.05
CA ASP A 67 5.69 -1.89 1.48
C ASP A 67 4.74 -0.88 2.12
N LYS A 68 4.81 0.40 1.73
CA LYS A 68 3.86 1.43 2.19
C LYS A 68 2.45 1.16 1.67
N VAL A 69 2.30 0.67 0.43
CA VAL A 69 1.01 0.21 -0.09
C VAL A 69 0.46 -0.95 0.75
N MET A 70 1.30 -1.94 1.06
CA MET A 70 0.89 -3.09 1.87
C MET A 70 0.47 -2.67 3.29
N MET A 71 1.15 -1.68 3.87
CA MET A 71 0.72 -1.10 5.14
C MET A 71 -0.70 -0.51 5.06
N LEU A 72 -1.00 0.28 4.02
CA LEU A 72 -2.36 0.83 3.82
C LEU A 72 -3.39 -0.27 3.58
N PHE A 73 -3.03 -1.31 2.80
CA PHE A 73 -3.89 -2.46 2.54
C PHE A 73 -4.25 -3.21 3.84
N ARG A 74 -3.30 -3.37 4.77
CA ARG A 74 -3.55 -4.02 6.07
C ARG A 74 -4.60 -3.28 6.92
N PHE A 75 -4.70 -1.96 6.76
CA PHE A 75 -5.70 -1.14 7.44
C PHE A 75 -7.08 -1.16 6.78
N LEU A 76 -7.22 -1.72 5.57
CA LEU A 76 -8.53 -1.82 4.92
C LEU A 76 -9.38 -2.94 5.54
N GLN A 77 -10.65 -2.63 5.80
CA GLN A 77 -11.67 -3.63 6.14
C GLN A 77 -12.21 -4.33 4.89
N GLU A 78 -12.52 -3.56 3.84
CA GLU A 78 -13.04 -4.07 2.56
C GLU A 78 -11.91 -4.50 1.60
N LYS A 79 -11.17 -5.54 1.97
CA LYS A 79 -10.02 -6.05 1.19
C LYS A 79 -10.43 -6.68 -0.15
N ASP A 80 -11.59 -7.31 -0.20
CA ASP A 80 -12.19 -7.88 -1.42
C ASP A 80 -12.53 -6.80 -2.46
N VAL A 81 -13.00 -5.63 -2.00
CA VAL A 81 -13.24 -4.47 -2.85
C VAL A 81 -11.93 -3.96 -3.45
N PHE A 82 -10.87 -3.83 -2.63
CA PHE A 82 -9.53 -3.50 -3.13
C PHE A 82 -9.07 -4.50 -4.19
N GLU A 83 -9.19 -5.81 -3.92
CA GLU A 83 -8.75 -6.88 -4.82
C GLU A 83 -9.48 -6.79 -6.18
N LYS A 84 -10.79 -6.51 -6.17
CA LYS A 84 -11.58 -6.28 -7.39
C LYS A 84 -11.02 -5.12 -8.21
N TYR A 85 -10.76 -3.97 -7.60
CA TYR A 85 -10.17 -2.81 -8.29
C TYR A 85 -8.76 -3.11 -8.80
N TYR A 86 -7.91 -3.74 -7.98
CA TYR A 86 -6.55 -4.09 -8.35
C TYR A 86 -6.52 -5.05 -9.54
N LYS A 87 -7.33 -6.12 -9.55
CA LYS A 87 -7.46 -7.04 -10.68
C LYS A 87 -7.89 -6.33 -11.96
N GLN A 88 -8.86 -5.41 -11.87
CA GLN A 88 -9.30 -4.62 -13.02
C GLN A 88 -8.18 -3.72 -13.58
N HIS A 89 -7.43 -3.04 -12.71
CA HIS A 89 -6.31 -2.18 -13.12
C HIS A 89 -5.15 -3.00 -13.70
N LEU A 90 -4.81 -4.13 -13.07
CA LEU A 90 -3.81 -5.07 -13.56
C LEU A 90 -4.17 -5.60 -14.95
N ALA A 91 -5.39 -6.07 -15.16
CA ALA A 91 -5.83 -6.55 -16.47
C ALA A 91 -5.69 -5.48 -17.56
N LYS A 92 -6.09 -4.24 -17.26
CA LYS A 92 -5.90 -3.09 -18.18
C LYS A 92 -4.42 -2.82 -18.47
N ARG A 93 -3.54 -2.86 -17.47
CA ARG A 93 -2.09 -2.68 -17.65
C ARG A 93 -1.53 -3.75 -18.60
N LEU A 94 -1.80 -5.02 -18.30
CA LEU A 94 -1.32 -6.16 -19.09
C LEU A 94 -1.79 -6.09 -20.54
N LEU A 95 -3.07 -5.77 -20.78
CA LEU A 95 -3.61 -5.63 -22.14
C LEU A 95 -3.02 -4.43 -22.90
N SER A 96 -2.68 -3.36 -22.19
CA SER A 96 -2.11 -2.15 -22.80
C SER A 96 -0.59 -2.22 -23.04
N GLY A 97 0.10 -3.20 -22.45
CA GLY A 97 1.57 -3.30 -22.48
C GLY A 97 2.30 -2.14 -21.80
N LYS A 98 1.63 -1.36 -20.94
CA LYS A 98 2.18 -0.15 -20.28
C LYS A 98 2.64 -0.43 -18.85
N THR A 99 3.50 -1.42 -18.68
CA THR A 99 4.09 -1.76 -17.37
C THR A 99 5.53 -1.27 -17.31
N VAL A 100 5.96 -0.66 -16.20
CA VAL A 100 7.34 -0.17 -16.04
C VAL A 100 8.30 -1.30 -15.64
N SER A 101 7.83 -2.25 -14.83
CA SER A 101 8.62 -3.41 -14.37
C SER A 101 7.70 -4.59 -14.06
N ASP A 102 7.99 -5.74 -14.67
CA ASP A 102 7.29 -6.99 -14.38
C ASP A 102 7.66 -7.56 -13.01
N ASP A 103 8.89 -7.30 -12.55
CA ASP A 103 9.37 -7.77 -11.25
C ASP A 103 8.67 -7.04 -10.09
N ALA A 104 8.45 -5.73 -10.23
CA ALA A 104 7.67 -4.94 -9.27
C ALA A 104 6.22 -5.44 -9.18
N GLU A 105 5.60 -5.79 -10.32
CA GLU A 105 4.26 -6.35 -10.36
C GLU A 105 4.20 -7.73 -9.67
N ARG A 106 5.18 -8.61 -9.96
CA ARG A 106 5.31 -9.91 -9.28
C ARG A 106 5.50 -9.76 -7.78
N SER A 107 6.37 -8.83 -7.36
CA SER A 107 6.64 -8.55 -5.93
C SER A 107 5.35 -8.17 -5.20
N LEU A 108 4.57 -7.23 -5.76
CA LEU A 108 3.32 -6.82 -5.14
C LEU A 108 2.30 -7.96 -5.06
N ILE A 109 2.16 -8.77 -6.11
CA ILE A 109 1.27 -9.95 -6.09
C ILE A 109 1.69 -10.94 -5.01
N VAL A 110 3.00 -11.17 -4.84
CA VAL A 110 3.51 -12.06 -3.78
C VAL A 110 3.19 -11.49 -2.40
N LYS A 111 3.42 -10.20 -2.16
CA LYS A 111 3.07 -9.56 -0.87
C LYS A 111 1.58 -9.64 -0.58
N LEU A 112 0.71 -9.37 -1.56
CA LEU A 112 -0.74 -9.49 -1.42
C LEU A 112 -1.19 -10.92 -1.08
N LYS A 113 -0.60 -11.93 -1.74
CA LYS A 113 -0.86 -13.35 -1.44
C LYS A 113 -0.45 -13.70 -0.02
N THR A 114 0.76 -13.31 0.40
CA THR A 114 1.27 -13.58 1.76
C THR A 114 0.37 -13.00 2.84
N GLU A 115 -0.23 -11.82 2.62
CA GLU A 115 -1.14 -11.20 3.59
C GLU A 115 -2.53 -11.83 3.63
N CYS A 116 -3.02 -12.39 2.52
CA CYS A 116 -4.38 -12.90 2.41
C CYS A 116 -4.50 -14.42 2.62
N GLY A 117 -3.39 -15.16 2.51
CA GLY A 117 -3.37 -16.62 2.52
C GLY A 117 -3.58 -17.22 1.13
#